data_AF-A0A8T0JKG5-F1
#
_entry.id   AF-A0A8T0JKG5-F1
#
_cell.length_a   1.000
_cell.length_b   1.000
_cell.length_c   1.000
_cell.angle_alpha   90.00
_cell.angle_beta   90.00
_cell.angle_gamma   90.00
#
_symmetry.space_group_name_H-M   'P 1'
#
loop_
_entity.id
_entity.type
_entity.pdbx_description
1 polymer ?
#
loop_
_entity_poly.entity_id
_entity_poly.type
_entity_poly.pdbx_seq_one_letter_code
_entity_poly.pdbx_strand_id
1 'polypeptide(L)'
;MISHVNNLLQTCKTTDLDDEILRKILNLGACLLRGSEKPLAKELLRYIELTVSKLKCGTNLEDIWKDDNSCIAHSTDNNSSDVMQGSINEDRFEAKSGLESNNLLPRSLKLEAEVDLVLQDFRKSQEHEYKMVEETLRTQKTYLQNLYQQLDHEKNAWIGQISSASEVSPSSVVRERKKQIRREVVKFEIMKKVANGFGKTSNSILKEHFGFKVID
;
A
#
# COMPACT_ATOMS: atom_id res chain seq x y z
N MET A 1 -12.10 -4.52 -4.59
CA MET A 1 -12.87 -5.56 -5.29
C MET A 1 -13.48 -6.56 -4.30
N ILE A 2 -12.66 -7.27 -3.52
CA ILE A 2 -13.10 -8.28 -2.52
C ILE A 2 -14.22 -7.76 -1.59
N SER A 3 -14.09 -6.52 -1.11
CA SER A 3 -15.11 -5.85 -0.29
C SER A 3 -16.49 -5.75 -0.97
N HIS A 4 -16.53 -5.43 -2.27
CA HIS A 4 -17.80 -5.36 -3.00
C HIS A 4 -18.43 -6.74 -3.20
N VAL A 5 -17.62 -7.78 -3.45
CA VAL A 5 -18.14 -9.17 -3.58
C VAL A 5 -18.67 -9.67 -2.23
N ASN A 6 -18.01 -9.33 -1.13
CA ASN A 6 -18.55 -9.64 0.19
C ASN A 6 -19.85 -8.88 0.49
N ASN A 7 -19.93 -7.59 0.16
CA ASN A 7 -21.17 -6.84 0.36
C ASN A 7 -22.32 -7.44 -0.47
N LEU A 8 -22.05 -7.83 -1.72
CA LEU A 8 -22.99 -8.58 -2.55
C LEU A 8 -23.46 -9.87 -1.86
N LEU A 9 -22.52 -10.64 -1.31
CA LEU A 9 -22.81 -11.86 -0.59
C LEU A 9 -23.65 -11.61 0.68
N GLN A 10 -23.38 -10.56 1.44
CA GLN A 10 -24.17 -10.19 2.61
C GLN A 10 -25.59 -9.77 2.20
N THR A 11 -25.74 -8.99 1.13
CA THR A 11 -27.07 -8.64 0.59
C THR A 11 -27.85 -9.90 0.18
N CYS A 12 -27.18 -10.88 -0.44
CA CYS A 12 -27.80 -12.17 -0.76
C CYS A 12 -28.25 -12.96 0.47
N LYS A 13 -27.58 -12.83 1.62
CA LYS A 13 -27.98 -13.49 2.87
C LYS A 13 -29.25 -12.90 3.48
N THR A 14 -29.46 -11.60 3.29
CA THR A 14 -30.57 -10.86 3.92
C THR A 14 -31.78 -10.69 2.99
N THR A 15 -31.66 -11.10 1.73
CA THR A 15 -32.70 -10.94 0.72
C THR A 15 -33.23 -12.31 0.32
N ASP A 16 -34.55 -12.48 0.34
CA ASP A 16 -35.20 -13.69 -0.16
C ASP A 16 -35.14 -13.68 -1.70
N LEU A 17 -34.17 -14.42 -2.25
CA LEU A 17 -33.92 -14.51 -3.68
C LEU A 17 -34.20 -15.93 -4.15
N ASP A 18 -34.82 -16.04 -5.33
CA ASP A 18 -34.97 -17.32 -6.03
C ASP A 18 -33.59 -17.99 -6.23
N ASP A 19 -33.53 -19.31 -6.03
CA ASP A 19 -32.28 -20.09 -6.05
C ASP A 19 -31.52 -19.95 -7.38
N GLU A 20 -32.21 -19.82 -8.51
CA GLU A 20 -31.58 -19.62 -9.82
C GLU A 20 -30.94 -18.23 -9.91
N ILE A 21 -31.62 -17.22 -9.39
CA ILE A 21 -31.13 -15.84 -9.34
C ILE A 21 -29.94 -15.74 -8.39
N LEU A 22 -30.06 -16.29 -7.18
CA LEU A 22 -28.99 -16.34 -6.18
C LEU A 22 -27.76 -17.04 -6.75
N ARG A 23 -27.94 -18.18 -7.41
CA ARG A 23 -26.84 -18.93 -8.04
C ARG A 23 -26.13 -18.11 -9.13
N LYS A 24 -26.87 -17.37 -9.96
CA LYS A 24 -26.26 -16.50 -10.99
C LYS A 24 -25.42 -15.38 -10.37
N ILE A 25 -25.93 -14.76 -9.30
CA ILE A 25 -25.23 -13.70 -8.57
C ILE A 25 -23.96 -14.24 -7.91
N LEU A 26 -24.03 -15.39 -7.24
CA LEU A 26 -22.89 -16.03 -6.62
C LEU A 26 -21.82 -16.44 -7.64
N ASN A 27 -22.22 -17.01 -8.79
CA ASN A 27 -21.29 -17.32 -9.87
C ASN A 27 -20.59 -16.08 -10.42
N LEU A 28 -21.30 -14.95 -10.54
CA LEU A 28 -20.68 -13.68 -10.90
C LEU A 28 -19.64 -13.25 -9.86
N GLY A 29 -19.98 -13.33 -8.56
CA GLY A 29 -19.04 -13.08 -7.46
C GLY A 29 -17.80 -13.98 -7.52
N ALA A 30 -17.97 -15.27 -7.81
CA ALA A 30 -16.86 -16.21 -8.00
C ALA A 30 -15.97 -15.83 -9.18
N CYS A 31 -16.55 -15.46 -10.32
CA CYS A 31 -15.80 -14.99 -11.50
C CYS A 31 -14.99 -13.73 -11.19
N LEU A 32 -15.52 -12.80 -10.39
CA LEU A 32 -14.83 -11.57 -10.00
C LEU A 32 -13.63 -11.82 -9.06
N LEU A 33 -13.67 -12.90 -8.28
CA LEU A 33 -12.57 -13.28 -7.37
C LEU A 33 -11.54 -14.20 -8.03
N ARG A 34 -11.92 -14.90 -9.10
CA ARG A 34 -11.07 -15.88 -9.79
C ARG A 34 -9.80 -15.21 -10.31
N GLY A 35 -8.65 -15.81 -10.02
CA GLY A 35 -7.33 -15.30 -10.40
C GLY A 35 -6.72 -14.31 -9.41
N SER A 36 -7.42 -13.92 -8.33
CA SER A 36 -6.81 -13.10 -7.28
C SER A 36 -5.77 -13.90 -6.48
N GLU A 37 -4.60 -13.29 -6.27
CA GLU A 37 -3.56 -13.87 -5.41
C GLU A 37 -3.79 -13.60 -3.91
N LYS A 38 -4.69 -12.67 -3.57
CA LYS A 38 -5.00 -12.29 -2.18
C LYS A 38 -5.64 -13.48 -1.42
N PRO A 39 -5.13 -13.90 -0.25
CA PRO A 39 -5.67 -15.04 0.51
C PRO A 39 -7.18 -14.94 0.80
N LEU A 40 -7.64 -13.75 1.17
CA LEU A 40 -9.05 -13.47 1.47
C LEU A 40 -9.97 -13.65 0.26
N ALA A 41 -9.49 -13.33 -0.95
CA ALA A 41 -10.25 -13.57 -2.18
C ALA A 41 -10.42 -15.06 -2.44
N LYS A 42 -9.40 -15.88 -2.13
CA LYS A 42 -9.44 -17.34 -2.26
C LYS A 42 -10.37 -17.96 -1.23
N GLU A 43 -10.36 -17.47 0.00
CA GLU A 43 -11.29 -17.90 1.05
C GLU A 43 -12.74 -17.56 0.70
N LEU A 44 -12.99 -16.32 0.28
CA LEU A 44 -14.32 -15.87 -0.15
C LEU A 44 -14.80 -16.64 -1.40
N LEU A 45 -13.90 -16.93 -2.35
CA LEU A 45 -14.20 -17.76 -3.51
C LEU A 45 -14.60 -19.18 -3.09
N ARG A 46 -13.83 -19.83 -2.20
CA ARG A 46 -14.15 -21.17 -1.68
C ARG A 46 -15.51 -21.19 -0.99
N TYR A 47 -15.83 -20.16 -0.21
CA TYR A 47 -17.13 -20.03 0.44
C TYR A 47 -18.28 -19.91 -0.58
N ILE A 48 -18.11 -19.07 -1.60
CA ILE A 48 -19.10 -18.90 -2.67
C ILE A 48 -19.28 -20.21 -3.46
N GLU A 49 -18.20 -20.90 -3.83
CA GLU A 49 -18.24 -22.16 -4.56
C GLU A 49 -18.92 -23.29 -3.74
N LEU A 50 -18.67 -23.34 -2.44
CA LEU A 50 -19.37 -24.24 -1.52
C LEU A 50 -20.86 -23.93 -1.47
N THR A 51 -21.22 -22.65 -1.34
CA THR A 51 -22.63 -22.20 -1.31
C THR A 51 -23.35 -22.56 -2.61
N VAL A 52 -22.74 -22.31 -3.77
CA VAL A 52 -23.28 -22.70 -5.09
C VAL A 52 -23.47 -24.21 -5.20
N SER A 53 -22.56 -25.00 -4.62
CA SER A 53 -22.66 -26.46 -4.64
C SER A 53 -23.81 -26.96 -3.77
N LYS A 54 -24.01 -26.38 -2.58
CA LYS A 54 -25.16 -26.70 -1.70
C LYS A 54 -26.50 -26.33 -2.35
N LEU A 55 -26.59 -25.19 -3.03
CA LEU A 55 -27.80 -24.77 -3.78
C LEU A 55 -28.19 -25.78 -4.89
N LYS A 56 -27.20 -26.44 -5.54
CA LYS A 56 -27.49 -27.46 -6.56
C LYS A 56 -28.11 -28.74 -5.99
N CYS A 57 -27.88 -29.02 -4.72
CA CYS A 57 -28.36 -30.24 -4.05
C CYS A 57 -29.75 -30.08 -3.41
N GLY A 58 -30.41 -28.92 -3.57
CA GLY A 58 -31.74 -28.66 -3.00
C GLY A 58 -31.75 -28.52 -1.48
N THR A 59 -30.61 -28.18 -0.87
CA THR A 59 -30.50 -27.92 0.58
C THR A 59 -31.25 -26.64 0.94
N ASN A 60 -31.99 -26.64 2.06
CA ASN A 60 -32.71 -25.46 2.53
C ASN A 60 -31.75 -24.28 2.77
N LEU A 61 -32.11 -23.09 2.27
CA LEU A 61 -31.33 -21.86 2.33
C LEU A 61 -30.90 -21.50 3.77
N GLU A 62 -31.77 -21.73 4.75
CA GLU A 62 -31.50 -21.47 6.17
C GLU A 62 -30.39 -22.37 6.73
N ASP A 63 -30.22 -23.57 6.16
CA ASP A 63 -29.17 -24.54 6.54
C ASP A 63 -27.89 -24.33 5.72
N ILE A 64 -27.95 -23.66 4.56
CA ILE A 64 -26.77 -23.28 3.77
C ILE A 64 -25.96 -22.20 4.51
N TRP A 65 -26.64 -21.28 5.17
CA TRP A 65 -26.01 -20.16 5.89
C TRP A 65 -25.61 -20.50 7.33
N LYS A 66 -26.06 -21.63 7.88
CA LYS A 66 -25.56 -22.16 9.16
C LYS A 66 -24.17 -22.74 8.96
N ASP A 67 -23.23 -22.31 9.81
CA ASP A 67 -21.82 -22.67 9.74
C ASP A 67 -21.61 -24.19 9.85
N ASP A 68 -21.39 -24.86 8.71
CA ASP A 68 -20.64 -26.12 8.70
C ASP A 68 -19.15 -25.79 8.74
N ASN A 69 -18.67 -25.48 9.94
CA ASN A 69 -17.24 -25.43 10.23
C ASN A 69 -16.61 -26.84 10.31
N SER A 70 -17.29 -27.89 9.82
CA SER A 70 -16.85 -29.29 9.90
C SER A 70 -15.97 -29.74 8.73
N CYS A 71 -15.79 -28.92 7.68
CA CYS A 71 -14.91 -29.27 6.55
C CYS A 71 -13.44 -28.88 6.81
N ILE A 72 -12.91 -29.27 7.97
CA ILE A 72 -11.47 -29.50 8.19
C ILE A 72 -11.31 -30.93 8.72
N ALA A 73 -11.62 -31.91 7.87
CA ALA A 73 -11.11 -33.26 8.05
C ALA A 73 -9.83 -33.38 7.22
N HIS A 74 -8.69 -33.36 7.92
CA HIS A 74 -7.45 -33.87 7.37
C HIS A 74 -7.70 -35.31 6.92
N SER A 75 -7.36 -35.60 5.67
CA SER A 75 -7.24 -36.97 5.18
C SER A 75 -6.27 -37.72 6.10
N THR A 76 -6.78 -38.75 6.79
CA THR A 76 -5.94 -39.81 7.32
C THR A 76 -6.74 -41.10 7.21
N ASP A 77 -6.42 -41.87 6.19
CA ASP A 77 -6.84 -43.25 6.02
C ASP A 77 -6.38 -44.10 7.23
N ASN A 78 -7.28 -44.93 7.76
CA ASN A 78 -7.10 -46.39 7.74
C ASN A 78 -8.27 -47.13 8.38
N ASN A 79 -8.71 -48.17 7.67
CA ASN A 79 -9.64 -49.20 8.10
C ASN A 79 -9.06 -50.08 9.22
N SER A 80 -9.88 -50.39 10.24
CA SER A 80 -10.05 -51.77 10.71
C SER A 80 -11.30 -51.89 11.58
N SER A 81 -12.15 -52.86 11.24
CA SER A 81 -13.28 -53.37 12.01
C SER A 81 -12.87 -53.88 13.40
N ASP A 82 -13.74 -53.76 14.41
CA ASP A 82 -14.45 -54.90 15.03
C ASP A 82 -15.38 -54.43 16.19
N VAL A 83 -16.37 -55.29 16.45
CA VAL A 83 -17.56 -55.29 17.32
C VAL A 83 -17.33 -54.93 18.82
N MET A 84 -18.30 -54.24 19.46
CA MET A 84 -19.10 -54.73 20.62
C MET A 84 -19.80 -53.59 21.41
N GLN A 85 -21.01 -53.90 21.84
CA GLN A 85 -22.07 -53.13 22.51
C GLN A 85 -21.75 -52.57 23.91
N GLY A 86 -22.40 -51.46 24.33
CA GLY A 86 -22.38 -51.01 25.72
C GLY A 86 -23.19 -49.74 26.07
N SER A 87 -24.47 -49.93 26.44
CA SER A 87 -25.27 -49.27 27.50
C SER A 87 -25.14 -47.76 27.84
N ILE A 88 -26.27 -47.05 27.64
CA ILE A 88 -27.00 -46.09 28.53
C ILE A 88 -26.18 -45.03 29.32
N ASN A 89 -26.42 -43.75 29.05
CA ASN A 89 -26.97 -42.78 30.03
C ASN A 89 -27.22 -41.40 29.40
N GLU A 90 -28.50 -41.02 29.46
CA GLU A 90 -29.06 -39.70 29.29
C GLU A 90 -28.55 -38.81 30.42
N ASP A 91 -27.88 -37.70 30.11
CA ASP A 91 -27.90 -36.56 31.03
C ASP A 91 -27.86 -35.23 30.28
N ARG A 92 -28.87 -34.44 30.61
CA ARG A 92 -29.26 -33.18 30.01
C ARG A 92 -28.71 -32.09 30.91
N PHE A 93 -27.73 -31.32 30.46
CA PHE A 93 -27.51 -29.99 31.03
C PHE A 93 -27.17 -28.94 29.97
N GLU A 94 -28.01 -27.90 30.01
CA GLU A 94 -28.14 -26.78 29.11
C GLU A 94 -26.97 -25.80 29.18
N ALA A 95 -26.57 -25.36 27.98
CA ALA A 95 -26.24 -23.99 27.59
C ALA A 95 -25.68 -23.02 28.66
N LYS A 96 -24.39 -22.72 28.53
CA LYS A 96 -23.95 -21.32 28.58
C LYS A 96 -23.50 -20.90 27.19
N SER A 97 -24.48 -20.33 26.49
CA SER A 97 -24.31 -19.47 25.32
C SER A 97 -23.27 -18.39 25.63
N GLY A 98 -22.07 -18.61 25.10
CA GLY A 98 -21.03 -17.62 24.90
C GLY A 98 -20.52 -17.73 23.47
N LEU A 99 -21.45 -17.88 22.51
CA LEU A 99 -21.14 -17.75 21.09
C LEU A 99 -20.90 -16.27 20.83
N GLU A 100 -19.65 -15.83 21.00
CA GLU A 100 -19.15 -14.70 20.23
C GLU A 100 -19.29 -15.09 18.75
N SER A 101 -20.40 -14.64 18.16
CA SER A 101 -20.67 -14.72 16.74
C SER A 101 -19.50 -14.07 16.00
N ASN A 102 -18.65 -14.92 15.44
CA ASN A 102 -17.44 -14.54 14.74
C ASN A 102 -17.79 -13.85 13.41
N ASN A 103 -17.97 -12.53 13.46
CA ASN A 103 -17.91 -11.63 12.31
C ASN A 103 -16.47 -11.51 11.75
N LEU A 104 -15.74 -12.62 11.63
CA LEU A 104 -14.33 -12.66 11.20
C LEU A 104 -14.16 -12.20 9.75
N LEU A 105 -15.08 -12.58 8.86
CA LEU A 105 -15.01 -12.22 7.44
C LEU A 105 -15.19 -10.70 7.21
N PRO A 106 -16.22 -10.02 7.75
CA PRO A 106 -16.31 -8.55 7.71
C PRO A 106 -15.11 -7.84 8.33
N ARG A 107 -14.57 -8.37 9.44
CA ARG A 107 -13.40 -7.80 10.12
C ARG A 107 -12.12 -7.94 9.30
N SER A 108 -11.92 -9.09 8.65
CA SER A 108 -10.79 -9.34 7.76
C SER A 108 -10.82 -8.43 6.52
N LEU A 109 -12.01 -8.23 5.93
CA LEU A 109 -12.19 -7.33 4.80
C LEU A 109 -11.95 -5.87 5.15
N LYS A 110 -12.37 -5.46 6.36
CA LYS A 110 -12.06 -4.13 6.89
C LYS A 110 -10.56 -3.93 7.05
N LEU A 111 -9.85 -4.92 7.62
CA LEU A 111 -8.40 -4.87 7.76
C LEU A 111 -7.70 -4.76 6.40
N GLU A 112 -8.14 -5.52 5.40
CA GLU A 112 -7.58 -5.46 4.05
C GLU A 112 -7.77 -4.06 3.43
N ALA A 113 -8.94 -3.46 3.59
CA ALA A 113 -9.21 -2.11 3.09
C ALA A 113 -8.36 -1.05 3.84
N GLU A 114 -8.17 -1.20 5.15
CA GLU A 114 -7.29 -0.33 5.95
C GLU A 114 -5.83 -0.44 5.48
N VAL A 115 -5.34 -1.66 5.22
CA VAL A 115 -4.00 -1.88 4.68
C VAL A 115 -3.85 -1.25 3.30
N ASP A 116 -4.81 -1.46 2.39
CA ASP A 116 -4.79 -0.86 1.05
C ASP A 116 -4.76 0.68 1.12
N LEU A 117 -5.51 1.29 2.05
CA LEU A 117 -5.50 2.74 2.30
C LEU A 117 -4.15 3.24 2.82
N VAL A 118 -3.60 2.59 3.85
CA VAL A 118 -2.29 2.95 4.41
C VAL A 118 -1.20 2.87 3.36
N LEU A 119 -1.20 1.84 2.52
CA LEU A 119 -0.23 1.69 1.43
C LEU A 119 -0.40 2.77 0.36
N GLN A 120 -1.64 3.15 0.04
CA GLN A 120 -1.92 4.23 -0.90
C GLN A 120 -1.40 5.58 -0.36
N ASP A 121 -1.66 5.88 0.89
CA ASP A 121 -1.22 7.14 1.52
C ASP A 121 0.29 7.18 1.71
N PHE A 122 0.91 6.06 2.09
CA PHE A 122 2.37 5.93 2.14
C PHE A 122 2.99 6.17 0.76
N ARG A 123 2.43 5.59 -0.30
CA ARG A 123 2.89 5.82 -1.68
C ARG A 123 2.81 7.31 -2.05
N LYS A 124 1.67 7.97 -1.80
CA LYS A 124 1.51 9.41 -2.06
C LYS A 124 2.53 10.25 -1.29
N SER A 125 2.80 9.92 -0.03
CA SER A 125 3.82 10.61 0.78
C SER A 125 5.21 10.48 0.15
N GLN A 126 5.61 9.26 -0.21
CA GLN A 126 6.92 9.00 -0.83
C GLN A 126 7.06 9.68 -2.19
N GLU A 127 6.01 9.68 -3.01
CA GLU A 127 5.99 10.37 -4.30
C GLU A 127 6.13 11.90 -4.13
N HIS A 128 5.47 12.47 -3.12
CA HIS A 128 5.57 13.90 -2.80
C HIS A 128 6.99 14.27 -2.33
N GLU A 129 7.55 13.49 -1.40
CA GLU A 129 8.93 13.65 -0.91
C GLU A 129 9.94 13.60 -2.06
N TYR A 130 9.82 12.58 -2.93
CA TYR A 130 10.70 12.44 -4.09
C TYR A 130 10.59 13.63 -5.05
N LYS A 131 9.35 14.03 -5.40
CA LYS A 131 9.11 15.13 -6.34
C LYS A 131 9.70 16.46 -5.83
N MET A 132 9.48 16.77 -4.56
CA MET A 132 10.04 17.96 -3.91
C MET A 132 11.58 17.96 -3.99
N VAL A 133 12.21 16.83 -3.66
CA VAL A 133 13.66 16.67 -3.73
C VAL A 133 14.17 16.83 -5.16
N GLU A 134 13.51 16.21 -6.13
CA GLU A 134 13.86 16.28 -7.55
C GLU A 134 13.81 17.72 -8.07
N GLU A 135 12.70 18.42 -7.86
CA GLU A 135 12.51 19.81 -8.32
C GLU A 135 13.54 20.75 -7.71
N THR A 136 13.80 20.60 -6.41
CA THR A 136 14.77 21.43 -5.68
C THR A 136 16.21 21.18 -6.19
N LEU A 137 16.61 19.91 -6.35
CA LEU A 137 17.95 19.57 -6.84
C LEU A 137 18.16 20.00 -8.30
N ARG A 138 17.15 19.83 -9.17
CA ARG A 138 17.19 20.31 -10.55
C ARG A 138 17.33 21.83 -10.61
N THR A 139 16.60 22.55 -9.76
CA THR A 139 16.70 24.01 -9.66
C THR A 139 18.10 24.45 -9.22
N GLN A 140 18.67 23.84 -8.18
CA GLN A 140 20.02 24.14 -7.71
C GLN A 140 21.09 23.79 -8.77
N LYS A 141 20.92 22.68 -9.51
CA LYS A 141 21.79 22.31 -10.64
C LYS A 141 21.78 23.40 -11.72
N THR A 142 20.59 23.81 -12.17
CA THR A 142 20.46 24.86 -13.20
C THR A 142 21.07 26.17 -12.72
N TYR A 143 20.85 26.54 -11.45
CA TYR A 143 21.46 27.74 -10.85
C TYR A 143 22.99 27.67 -10.88
N LEU A 144 23.59 26.56 -10.47
CA LEU A 144 25.04 26.35 -10.54
C LEU A 144 25.56 26.43 -11.98
N GLN A 145 24.88 25.79 -12.94
CA GLN A 145 25.26 25.87 -14.37
C GLN A 145 25.27 27.32 -14.87
N ASN A 146 24.25 28.10 -14.52
CA ASN A 146 24.16 29.51 -14.87
C ASN A 146 25.31 30.31 -14.24
N LEU A 147 25.67 30.04 -12.98
CA LEU A 147 26.81 30.70 -12.33
C LEU A 147 28.14 30.39 -13.01
N TYR A 148 28.36 29.15 -13.45
CA TYR A 148 29.56 28.77 -14.20
C TYR A 148 29.62 29.46 -15.57
N GLN A 149 28.49 29.55 -16.28
CA GLN A 149 28.42 30.30 -17.55
C GLN A 149 28.70 31.79 -17.35
N GLN A 150 28.10 32.39 -16.32
CA GLN A 150 28.36 33.80 -15.97
C GLN A 150 29.84 34.04 -15.65
N LEU A 151 30.47 33.14 -14.89
CA LEU A 151 31.90 33.23 -14.60
C LEU A 151 32.75 33.22 -15.88
N ASP A 152 32.40 32.38 -16.86
CA ASP A 152 33.11 32.31 -18.13
C ASP A 152 32.98 33.62 -18.93
N HIS A 153 31.76 34.14 -19.04
CA HIS A 153 31.50 35.43 -19.68
C HIS A 153 32.24 36.58 -19.00
N GLU A 154 32.18 36.67 -17.66
CA GLU A 154 32.86 37.70 -16.87
C GLU A 154 34.40 37.61 -17.03
N LYS A 155 34.95 36.39 -17.10
CA LYS A 155 36.38 36.17 -17.34
C LYS A 155 36.80 36.62 -18.74
N ASN A 156 36.01 36.28 -19.76
CA ASN A 156 36.30 36.65 -21.15
C ASN A 156 36.22 38.18 -21.34
N ALA A 157 35.22 38.83 -20.73
CA ALA A 157 35.10 40.29 -20.74
C ALA A 157 36.31 40.96 -20.07
N TRP A 158 36.76 40.43 -18.94
CA TRP A 158 37.95 40.95 -18.26
C TRP A 158 39.23 40.78 -19.10
N ILE A 159 39.45 39.64 -19.74
CA ILE A 159 40.61 39.43 -20.64
C ILE A 159 40.61 40.45 -21.79
N GLY A 160 39.43 40.77 -22.34
CA GLY A 160 39.29 41.82 -23.35
C GLY A 160 39.70 43.21 -22.84
N GLN A 161 39.46 43.51 -21.57
CA GLN A 161 39.83 44.78 -20.93
C GLN A 161 41.32 44.86 -20.56
N ILE A 162 41.97 43.78 -20.14
CA ILE A 162 43.43 43.77 -19.90
C ILE A 162 44.19 43.97 -21.20
N SER A 163 43.68 43.40 -22.30
CA SER A 163 44.30 43.60 -23.62
C SER A 163 44.36 45.08 -24.02
N SER A 164 43.54 45.94 -23.40
CA SER A 164 43.54 47.40 -23.57
C SER A 164 44.06 48.21 -22.37
N ALA A 165 44.31 47.58 -21.20
CA ALA A 165 44.73 48.25 -19.97
C ALA A 165 45.78 47.44 -19.17
N SER A 166 46.72 48.12 -18.52
CA SER A 166 47.89 47.50 -17.84
C SER A 166 47.59 46.77 -16.50
N GLU A 167 46.36 46.31 -16.24
CA GLU A 167 46.01 45.61 -14.99
C GLU A 167 46.14 44.08 -15.11
N VAL A 168 46.87 43.46 -14.18
CA VAL A 168 47.19 42.01 -14.21
C VAL A 168 46.30 41.16 -13.27
N SER A 169 45.51 41.78 -12.39
CA SER A 169 44.70 41.07 -11.38
C SER A 169 43.25 40.81 -11.84
N PRO A 170 42.66 39.63 -11.55
CA PRO A 170 41.24 39.36 -11.85
C PRO A 170 40.32 40.44 -11.30
N SER A 171 39.36 40.88 -12.13
CA SER A 171 38.31 41.81 -11.73
C SER A 171 37.60 41.36 -10.43
N SER A 172 37.23 42.33 -9.60
CA SER A 172 36.46 42.10 -8.36
C SER A 172 35.19 41.28 -8.61
N VAL A 173 34.55 41.46 -9.77
CA VAL A 173 33.36 40.71 -10.22
C VAL A 173 33.67 39.21 -10.34
N VAL A 174 34.73 38.85 -11.06
CA VAL A 174 35.19 37.45 -11.23
C VAL A 174 35.53 36.82 -9.89
N ARG A 175 36.14 37.58 -8.97
CA ARG A 175 36.50 37.10 -7.64
C ARG A 175 35.25 36.81 -6.80
N GLU A 176 34.24 37.68 -6.83
CA GLU A 176 33.00 37.46 -6.08
C GLU A 176 32.18 36.31 -6.67
N ARG A 177 32.12 36.18 -8.00
CA ARG A 177 31.46 35.04 -8.65
C ARG A 177 32.07 33.71 -8.24
N LYS A 178 33.40 33.61 -8.18
CA LYS A 178 34.10 32.41 -7.68
C LYS A 178 33.73 32.09 -6.23
N LYS A 179 33.60 33.09 -5.36
CA LYS A 179 33.17 32.89 -3.97
C LYS A 179 31.72 32.40 -3.90
N GLN A 180 30.83 32.98 -4.71
CA GLN A 180 29.44 32.55 -4.79
C GLN A 180 29.33 31.09 -5.23
N ILE A 181 30.02 30.70 -6.29
CA ILE A 181 30.06 29.29 -6.76
C ILE A 181 30.53 28.36 -5.64
N ARG A 182 31.59 28.72 -4.91
CA ARG A 182 32.07 27.90 -3.79
C ARG A 182 31.00 27.70 -2.72
N ARG A 183 30.26 28.75 -2.34
CA ARG A 183 29.15 28.66 -1.37
C ARG A 183 28.05 27.73 -1.88
N GLU A 184 27.63 27.90 -3.12
CA GLU A 184 26.54 27.13 -3.71
C GLU A 184 26.90 25.66 -3.97
N VAL A 185 28.17 25.36 -4.26
CA VAL A 185 28.66 23.98 -4.36
C VAL A 185 28.61 23.30 -2.99
N VAL A 186 29.07 23.97 -1.92
CA VAL A 186 28.97 23.42 -0.55
C VAL A 186 27.52 23.17 -0.16
N LYS A 187 26.62 24.13 -0.44
CA LYS A 187 25.17 23.96 -0.25
C LYS A 187 24.65 22.74 -1.01
N PHE A 188 25.02 22.57 -2.27
CA PHE A 188 24.59 21.42 -3.07
C PHE A 188 25.11 20.09 -2.52
N GLU A 189 26.34 20.02 -2.01
CA GLU A 189 26.86 18.84 -1.30
C GLU A 189 26.04 18.50 -0.06
N ILE A 190 25.59 19.50 0.69
CA ILE A 190 24.69 19.31 1.85
C ILE A 190 23.34 18.76 1.38
N MET A 191 22.74 19.34 0.34
CA MET A 191 21.45 18.90 -0.21
C MET A 191 21.49 17.44 -0.67
N LYS A 192 22.59 16.99 -1.28
CA LYS A 192 22.75 15.60 -1.74
C LYS A 192 22.69 14.55 -0.63
N LYS A 193 22.86 14.93 0.63
CA LYS A 193 22.70 14.00 1.77
C LYS A 193 21.30 13.37 1.85
N VAL A 194 20.30 13.99 1.19
CA VAL A 194 18.96 13.42 1.05
C VAL A 194 18.93 12.06 0.35
N ALA A 195 19.98 11.71 -0.41
CA ALA A 195 20.14 10.39 -1.01
C ALA A 195 20.17 9.23 0.01
N ASN A 196 20.46 9.51 1.28
CA ASN A 196 20.39 8.52 2.35
C ASN A 196 18.94 8.13 2.73
N GLY A 197 17.95 8.84 2.18
CA GLY A 197 16.53 8.70 2.46
C GLY A 197 16.00 9.89 3.25
N PHE A 198 14.75 10.27 2.97
CA PHE A 198 14.10 11.43 3.56
C PHE A 198 14.07 11.35 5.09
N GLY A 199 13.58 10.23 5.64
CA GLY A 199 13.52 10.01 7.10
C GLY A 199 14.88 9.86 7.81
N LYS A 200 15.98 9.66 7.08
CA LYS A 200 17.35 9.62 7.65
C LYS A 200 18.06 10.96 7.55
N THR A 201 17.51 11.91 6.81
CA THR A 201 18.10 13.22 6.60
C THR A 201 17.72 14.14 7.75
N SER A 202 18.68 14.90 8.26
CA SER A 202 18.43 15.80 9.39
C SER A 202 17.34 16.82 9.05
N ASN A 203 16.42 17.06 9.98
CA ASN A 203 15.32 18.04 9.83
C ASN A 203 15.82 19.45 9.46
N SER A 204 17.01 19.85 9.91
CA SER A 204 17.61 21.13 9.52
C SER A 204 17.82 21.24 8.01
N ILE A 205 18.41 20.22 7.38
CA ILE A 205 18.61 20.16 5.92
C ILE A 205 17.28 20.17 5.17
N LEU A 206 16.32 19.35 5.62
CA LEU A 206 14.99 19.26 4.99
C LEU A 206 14.24 20.61 5.05
N LYS A 207 14.30 21.28 6.19
CA LYS A 207 13.66 22.58 6.39
C LYS A 207 14.36 23.69 5.60
N GLU A 208 15.68 23.76 5.68
CA GLU A 208 16.48 24.84 5.08
C GLU A 208 16.50 24.77 3.56
N HIS A 209 16.61 23.58 2.98
CA HIS A 209 16.85 23.44 1.55
C HIS A 209 15.66 22.90 0.77
N PHE A 210 14.76 22.15 1.40
CA PHE A 210 13.60 21.53 0.73
C PHE A 210 12.27 22.14 1.19
N GLY A 211 12.27 23.09 2.13
CA GLY A 211 11.04 23.77 2.59
C GLY A 211 10.11 22.87 3.41
N PHE A 212 10.60 21.72 3.88
CA PHE A 212 9.81 20.79 4.67
C PHE A 212 9.56 21.36 6.07
N LYS A 213 8.29 21.51 6.45
CA LYS A 213 7.89 21.85 7.82
C LYS A 213 7.44 20.56 8.51
N VAL A 214 8.19 20.16 9.54
CA VAL A 214 7.67 19.17 10.51
C VAL A 214 6.50 19.85 11.21
N ILE A 215 5.31 19.27 11.09
CA ILE A 215 4.18 19.62 11.93
C ILE A 215 4.42 18.84 13.23
N ASP A 216 4.75 19.58 14.30
CA ASP A 216 4.86 19.03 15.66
C ASP A 216 3.48 18.66 16.23
#